data_AF-A0A0W0IGV5-F1
#
_entry.id   AF-A0A0W0IGV5-F1
#
_cell.length_a   1.000
_cell.length_b   1.000
_cell.length_c   1.000
_cell.angle_alpha   90.00
_cell.angle_beta   90.00
_cell.angle_gamma   90.00
#
_symmetry.space_group_name_H-M   'P 1'
#
loop_
_entity.id
_entity.type
_entity.pdbx_description
1 polymer ?
#
loop_
_entity_poly.entity_id
_entity_poly.type
_entity_poly.pdbx_seq_one_letter_code
_entity_poly.pdbx_strand_id
1 'polypeptide(L)'
;MRAVPLLPLLLGGWLALPVQADDAQDAINRLAKVDLSQSYQGTFVYERNGSFSTHKIWHRIADGKVQERLLQLDGSAQEVLRVGGLTECVSGTLEAGVANPAVSTARAFDVKRLSAWYDMKIVGKSRVAGRQTTIVALSPKDQHRYGLELHLDNETGLLLKSLLLSEKGQLLERFQFTDLDTASVLSDQVLKASAECKPVAVVKAKPEVSISPVAWRSDWLPPGFELSSSGVRKDPATQWRSDWLPPGFELSSSGVRKDPATQSSVTRLMYGDGLARFSVFIEAVKGSSSSDIRTQLGPTAAVSRRLTTPQGDMMVTVVGEVPMGTAERIALSMRSDDTPAKQ
;
A
#
# COMPACT_ATOMS: atom_id res chain seq x y z
N MET A 1 -33.73 -55.27 -43.91
CA MET A 1 -32.67 -54.84 -42.99
C MET A 1 -32.26 -53.41 -43.37
N ARG A 2 -32.73 -52.39 -42.65
CA ARG A 2 -32.30 -51.00 -42.84
C ARG A 2 -32.19 -50.34 -41.47
N ALA A 3 -30.97 -49.93 -41.16
CA ALA A 3 -30.54 -49.37 -39.88
C ALA A 3 -31.05 -47.93 -39.69
N VAL A 4 -31.42 -47.61 -38.45
CA VAL A 4 -31.72 -46.25 -37.97
C VAL A 4 -30.48 -45.77 -37.19
N PRO A 5 -29.90 -44.60 -37.49
CA PRO A 5 -28.83 -44.05 -36.67
C PRO A 5 -29.41 -43.19 -35.53
N LEU A 6 -28.90 -43.45 -34.32
CA LEU A 6 -29.07 -42.63 -33.12
C LEU A 6 -28.32 -41.30 -33.28
N LEU A 7 -29.00 -40.19 -33.00
CA LEU A 7 -28.42 -38.86 -32.81
C LEU A 7 -28.15 -38.65 -31.31
N PRO A 8 -26.92 -38.30 -30.86
CA PRO A 8 -26.68 -38.00 -29.45
C PRO A 8 -27.06 -36.54 -29.15
N LEU A 9 -27.89 -36.35 -28.12
CA LEU A 9 -28.12 -35.06 -27.48
C LEU A 9 -26.80 -34.56 -26.86
N LEU A 10 -26.23 -33.51 -27.43
CA LEU A 10 -25.20 -32.70 -26.78
C LEU A 10 -25.85 -31.88 -25.66
N LEU A 11 -25.54 -32.24 -24.41
CA LEU A 11 -25.75 -31.38 -23.26
C LEU A 11 -24.96 -30.08 -23.47
N GLY A 12 -25.68 -28.97 -23.72
CA GLY A 12 -25.15 -27.63 -23.59
C GLY A 12 -24.82 -27.35 -22.13
N GLY A 13 -23.56 -27.52 -21.76
CA GLY A 13 -23.04 -27.15 -20.44
C GLY A 13 -23.19 -25.64 -20.21
N TRP A 14 -23.88 -25.29 -19.12
CA TRP A 14 -23.94 -23.94 -18.55
C TRP A 14 -22.54 -23.38 -18.33
N LEU A 15 -22.14 -22.41 -19.13
CA LEU A 15 -21.15 -21.41 -18.75
C LEU A 15 -21.92 -20.24 -18.12
N ALA A 16 -22.16 -20.30 -16.81
CA ALA A 16 -22.75 -19.20 -16.06
C ALA A 16 -21.86 -18.83 -14.88
N LEU A 17 -20.85 -17.99 -15.11
CA LEU A 17 -20.26 -17.04 -14.15
C LEU A 17 -19.66 -15.87 -14.98
N PRO A 18 -19.97 -14.58 -14.70
CA PRO A 18 -19.37 -13.88 -13.55
C PRO A 18 -20.21 -12.71 -12.93
N VAL A 19 -21.53 -12.84 -12.70
CA VAL A 19 -22.31 -11.73 -12.08
C VAL A 19 -21.72 -11.25 -10.74
N GLN A 20 -21.21 -12.17 -9.92
CA GLN A 20 -20.68 -11.87 -8.58
C GLN A 20 -19.33 -11.14 -8.57
N ALA A 21 -18.54 -11.27 -9.64
CA ALA A 21 -17.23 -10.60 -9.72
C ALA A 21 -17.36 -9.12 -10.09
N ASP A 22 -18.38 -8.80 -10.91
CA ASP A 22 -18.73 -7.42 -11.24
C ASP A 22 -19.28 -6.71 -10.00
N ASP A 23 -20.19 -7.34 -9.25
CA ASP A 23 -20.72 -6.80 -7.99
C ASP A 23 -19.63 -6.51 -6.95
N ALA A 24 -18.61 -7.39 -6.84
CA ALA A 24 -17.50 -7.21 -5.91
C ALA A 24 -16.60 -6.02 -6.31
N GLN A 25 -16.28 -5.90 -7.60
CA GLN A 25 -15.52 -4.78 -8.13
C GLN A 25 -16.26 -3.45 -7.97
N ASP A 26 -17.57 -3.44 -8.18
CA ASP A 26 -18.42 -2.27 -7.96
C ASP A 26 -18.43 -1.84 -6.48
N ALA A 27 -18.45 -2.80 -5.56
CA ALA A 27 -18.34 -2.52 -4.13
C ALA A 27 -17.00 -1.86 -3.77
N ILE A 28 -15.88 -2.33 -4.34
CA ILE A 28 -14.55 -1.69 -4.14
C ILE A 28 -14.48 -0.32 -4.83
N ASN A 29 -15.06 -0.17 -6.02
CA ASN A 29 -15.15 1.12 -6.70
C ASN A 29 -15.94 2.14 -5.88
N ARG A 30 -17.02 1.69 -5.21
CA ARG A 30 -17.80 2.52 -4.29
C ARG A 30 -16.98 2.92 -3.07
N LEU A 31 -16.25 1.98 -2.47
CA LEU A 31 -15.31 2.26 -1.37
C LEU A 31 -14.28 3.34 -1.76
N ALA A 32 -13.70 3.25 -2.96
CA ALA A 32 -12.71 4.21 -3.44
C ALA A 32 -13.26 5.65 -3.57
N LYS A 33 -14.57 5.79 -3.81
CA LYS A 33 -15.23 7.09 -4.01
C LYS A 33 -15.78 7.67 -2.72
N VAL A 34 -16.35 6.83 -1.85
CA VAL A 34 -17.04 7.30 -0.64
C VAL A 34 -16.11 8.03 0.33
N ASP A 35 -14.84 7.63 0.39
CA ASP A 35 -13.81 8.27 1.23
C ASP A 35 -13.50 9.72 0.81
N LEU A 36 -13.97 10.15 -0.38
CA LEU A 36 -13.83 11.52 -0.87
C LEU A 36 -15.15 12.30 -0.83
N SER A 37 -16.27 11.64 -0.50
CA SER A 37 -17.62 12.22 -0.59
C SER A 37 -18.45 12.12 0.69
N GLN A 38 -18.06 11.32 1.68
CA GLN A 38 -18.79 11.13 2.93
C GLN A 38 -18.03 11.69 4.14
N SER A 39 -18.62 12.66 4.85
CA SER A 39 -18.14 13.06 6.18
C SER A 39 -18.64 12.10 7.25
N TYR A 40 -17.81 11.79 8.24
CA TYR A 40 -18.14 10.90 9.35
C TYR A 40 -17.20 11.11 10.54
N GLN A 41 -17.65 10.69 11.71
CA GLN A 41 -16.80 10.48 12.87
C GLN A 41 -17.05 9.10 13.45
N GLY A 42 -16.05 8.54 14.12
CA GLY A 42 -16.23 7.24 14.75
C GLY A 42 -15.07 6.84 15.61
N THR A 43 -15.21 5.69 16.25
CA THR A 43 -14.16 5.05 17.03
C THR A 43 -13.90 3.67 16.45
N PHE A 44 -12.63 3.33 16.29
CA PHE A 44 -12.20 2.03 15.78
C PHE A 44 -11.09 1.45 16.63
N VAL A 45 -10.97 0.13 16.57
CA VAL A 45 -9.86 -0.62 17.13
C VAL A 45 -8.91 -1.04 16.01
N TYR A 46 -7.63 -0.98 16.31
CA TYR A 46 -6.57 -1.55 15.50
C TYR A 46 -5.81 -2.59 16.33
N GLU A 47 -5.78 -3.81 15.83
CA GLU A 47 -5.23 -4.97 16.51
C GLU A 47 -4.27 -5.73 15.58
N ARG A 48 -3.10 -6.08 16.10
CA ARG A 48 -2.14 -6.99 15.47
C ARG A 48 -1.40 -7.75 16.58
N ASN A 49 -0.57 -8.72 16.20
CA ASN A 49 0.20 -9.45 17.20
C ASN A 49 1.02 -8.50 18.10
N GLY A 50 0.80 -8.61 19.42
CA GLY A 50 1.47 -7.81 20.45
C GLY A 50 1.01 -6.35 20.55
N SER A 51 -0.07 -5.93 19.88
CA SER A 51 -0.56 -4.56 19.95
C SER A 51 -2.07 -4.47 19.75
N PHE A 52 -2.73 -3.78 20.67
CA PHE A 52 -4.15 -3.42 20.60
C PHE A 52 -4.24 -1.92 20.92
N SER A 53 -4.97 -1.18 20.09
CA SER A 53 -5.13 0.26 20.26
C SER A 53 -6.49 0.73 19.81
N THR A 54 -7.01 1.76 20.46
CA THR A 54 -8.32 2.36 20.20
C THR A 54 -8.11 3.77 19.67
N HIS A 55 -8.78 4.12 18.59
CA HIS A 55 -8.59 5.40 17.90
C HIS A 55 -9.93 6.06 17.62
N LYS A 56 -9.94 7.40 17.64
CA LYS A 56 -11.03 8.23 17.17
C LYS A 56 -10.64 8.92 15.88
N ILE A 57 -11.57 8.93 14.92
CA ILE A 57 -11.42 9.61 13.64
C ILE A 57 -12.53 10.65 13.47
N TRP A 58 -12.14 11.82 12.96
CA TRP A 58 -13.04 12.80 12.39
C TRP A 58 -12.62 13.04 10.95
N HIS A 59 -13.48 12.69 10.01
CA HIS A 59 -13.27 12.82 8.58
C HIS A 59 -14.32 13.80 8.04
N ARG A 60 -13.88 14.95 7.54
CA ARG A 60 -14.74 15.99 6.99
C ARG A 60 -14.34 16.35 5.58
N ILE A 61 -15.34 16.55 4.74
CA ILE A 61 -15.15 17.14 3.41
C ILE A 61 -15.63 18.58 3.47
N ALA A 62 -14.70 19.51 3.26
CA ALA A 62 -14.96 20.94 3.25
C ALA A 62 -14.16 21.57 2.10
N ASP A 63 -14.79 22.46 1.33
CA ASP A 63 -14.14 23.18 0.21
C ASP A 63 -13.43 22.27 -0.81
N GLY A 64 -14.02 21.09 -1.07
CA GLY A 64 -13.45 20.08 -1.98
C GLY A 64 -12.19 19.40 -1.43
N LYS A 65 -11.84 19.60 -0.16
CA LYS A 65 -10.71 18.98 0.51
C LYS A 65 -11.18 18.06 1.62
N VAL A 66 -10.50 16.92 1.76
CA VAL A 66 -10.62 16.03 2.91
C VAL A 66 -9.78 16.59 4.05
N GLN A 67 -10.40 16.75 5.21
CA GLN A 67 -9.76 17.06 6.48
C GLN A 67 -9.97 15.87 7.41
N GLU A 68 -8.88 15.30 7.92
CA GLU A 68 -8.91 14.11 8.75
C GLU A 68 -8.09 14.34 10.01
N ARG A 69 -8.72 14.10 11.17
CA ARG A 69 -8.04 14.07 12.45
C ARG A 69 -8.15 12.67 13.03
N LEU A 70 -7.02 12.09 13.40
CA LEU A 70 -6.91 10.81 14.08
C LEU A 70 -6.30 11.02 15.46
N LEU A 71 -6.89 10.40 16.47
CA LEU A 71 -6.43 10.47 17.85
C LEU A 71 -6.46 9.08 18.48
N GLN A 72 -5.33 8.62 19.00
CA GLN A 72 -5.26 7.43 19.84
C GLN A 72 -5.86 7.73 21.22
N LEU A 73 -6.78 6.87 21.67
CA LEU A 73 -7.55 7.03 22.91
C LEU A 73 -6.97 6.27 24.09
N ASP A 74 -6.05 5.34 23.86
CA ASP A 74 -5.38 4.54 24.88
C ASP A 74 -3.88 4.78 24.91
N GLY A 75 -3.30 4.78 26.11
CA GLY A 75 -1.87 5.06 26.30
C GLY A 75 -1.51 6.53 26.07
N SER A 76 -0.35 6.78 25.45
CA SER A 76 0.07 8.14 25.11
C SER A 76 -0.69 8.65 23.90
N ALA A 77 -1.29 9.84 24.01
CA ALA A 77 -2.08 10.44 22.95
C ALA A 77 -1.22 10.68 21.69
N GLN A 78 -1.41 9.83 20.68
CA GLN A 78 -0.85 10.01 19.34
C GLN A 78 -1.92 10.68 18.48
N GLU A 79 -1.59 11.81 17.89
CA GLU A 79 -2.49 12.61 17.09
C GLU A 79 -1.88 12.85 15.71
N VAL A 80 -2.73 12.78 14.67
CA VAL A 80 -2.37 13.14 13.31
C VAL A 80 -3.48 14.00 12.71
N LEU A 81 -3.12 15.14 12.14
CA LEU A 81 -4.02 15.96 11.32
C LEU A 81 -3.57 15.94 9.87
N ARG A 82 -4.50 15.63 8.96
CA ARG A 82 -4.29 15.65 7.51
C ARG A 82 -5.28 16.58 6.83
N VAL A 83 -4.81 17.37 5.88
CA VAL A 83 -5.63 18.26 5.06
C VAL A 83 -5.24 18.10 3.60
N GLY A 84 -6.20 17.78 2.73
CA GLY A 84 -5.96 17.54 1.31
C GLY A 84 -4.94 16.42 1.05
N GLY A 85 -4.90 15.42 1.93
CA GLY A 85 -3.95 14.30 1.85
C GLY A 85 -2.53 14.60 2.36
N LEU A 86 -2.25 15.81 2.84
CA LEU A 86 -0.96 16.17 3.44
C LEU A 86 -1.07 16.13 4.97
N THR A 87 -0.07 15.56 5.64
CA THR A 87 0.02 15.59 7.10
C THR A 87 0.45 16.98 7.54
N GLU A 88 -0.41 17.71 8.24
CA GLU A 88 -0.10 19.05 8.75
C GLU A 88 0.62 18.98 10.10
N CYS A 89 0.20 18.07 10.99
CA CYS A 89 0.83 17.88 12.27
C CYS A 89 0.77 16.43 12.76
N VAL A 90 1.69 16.10 13.67
CA VAL A 90 1.82 14.79 14.31
C VAL A 90 2.31 14.95 15.75
N SER A 91 1.85 14.11 16.68
CA SER A 91 2.38 14.05 18.05
C SER A 91 3.09 12.72 18.35
N GLY A 92 3.87 12.71 19.44
CA GLY A 92 4.38 11.49 20.07
C GLY A 92 5.46 10.76 19.25
N THR A 93 5.41 9.42 19.25
CA THR A 93 6.42 8.59 18.55
C THR A 93 6.30 8.67 17.03
N LEU A 94 5.16 9.14 16.53
CA LEU A 94 4.91 9.34 15.10
C LEU A 94 5.70 10.53 14.53
N GLU A 95 6.26 11.42 15.36
CA GLU A 95 7.13 12.52 14.89
C GLU A 95 8.37 12.00 14.14
N ALA A 96 8.90 10.85 14.53
CA ALA A 96 10.06 10.25 13.91
C ALA A 96 9.66 9.50 12.63
N GLY A 97 9.88 10.13 11.47
CA GLY A 97 9.77 9.47 10.16
C GLY A 97 8.55 9.83 9.33
N VAL A 98 7.65 10.68 9.83
CA VAL A 98 6.58 11.27 9.02
C VAL A 98 7.16 12.39 8.16
N ALA A 99 7.15 12.19 6.86
CA ALA A 99 7.43 13.21 5.87
C ALA A 99 6.33 13.16 4.82
N ASN A 100 5.81 14.32 4.43
CA ASN A 100 4.88 14.38 3.30
C ASN A 100 5.66 14.09 2.01
N PRO A 101 5.31 13.03 1.25
CA PRO A 101 5.81 12.89 -0.12
C PRO A 101 5.32 14.09 -0.96
N ALA A 102 6.08 14.45 -2.01
CA ALA A 102 5.71 15.54 -2.91
C ALA A 102 4.36 15.31 -3.62
N VAL A 103 3.90 14.06 -3.66
CA VAL A 103 2.58 13.66 -4.16
C VAL A 103 1.93 12.79 -3.08
N SER A 104 0.82 13.28 -2.50
CA SER A 104 -0.01 12.47 -1.62
C SER A 104 -0.72 11.41 -2.46
N THR A 105 -0.33 10.15 -2.28
CA THR A 105 -1.08 9.02 -2.84
C THR A 105 -2.06 8.56 -1.78
N ALA A 106 -3.16 9.30 -1.63
CA ALA A 106 -4.36 8.72 -1.04
C ALA A 106 -4.62 7.36 -1.71
N ARG A 107 -5.13 6.38 -0.95
CA ARG A 107 -5.42 5.02 -1.44
C ARG A 107 -6.47 5.07 -2.56
N ALA A 108 -6.05 5.42 -3.76
CA ALA A 108 -6.86 5.27 -4.95
C ALA A 108 -6.84 3.77 -5.28
N PHE A 109 -7.89 3.06 -4.87
CA PHE A 109 -8.11 1.68 -5.31
C PHE A 109 -8.40 1.71 -6.81
N ASP A 110 -7.36 1.56 -7.63
CA ASP A 110 -7.54 1.27 -9.05
C ASP A 110 -7.99 -0.19 -9.17
N VAL A 111 -9.31 -0.38 -9.18
CA VAL A 111 -9.94 -1.71 -9.22
C VAL A 111 -9.50 -2.49 -10.47
N LYS A 112 -9.29 -1.82 -11.60
CA LYS A 112 -8.82 -2.46 -12.84
C LYS A 112 -7.40 -3.00 -12.67
N ARG A 113 -6.53 -2.22 -12.02
CA ARG A 113 -5.17 -2.67 -11.71
C ARG A 113 -5.18 -3.80 -10.67
N LEU A 114 -5.99 -3.69 -9.64
CA LEU A 114 -6.07 -4.69 -8.57
C LEU A 114 -6.61 -6.03 -9.05
N SER A 115 -7.56 -6.05 -9.98
CA SER A 115 -8.13 -7.29 -10.52
C SER A 115 -7.11 -8.13 -11.32
N ALA A 116 -5.98 -7.56 -11.74
CA ALA A 116 -4.88 -8.32 -12.33
C ALA A 116 -4.18 -9.24 -11.29
N TRP A 117 -4.18 -8.87 -10.01
CA TRP A 117 -3.40 -9.54 -8.96
C TRP A 117 -4.24 -10.14 -7.83
N TYR A 118 -5.50 -9.74 -7.73
CA TYR A 118 -6.45 -10.20 -6.73
C TYR A 118 -7.75 -10.68 -7.37
N ASP A 119 -8.26 -11.81 -6.90
CA ASP A 119 -9.65 -12.21 -7.13
C ASP A 119 -10.55 -11.53 -6.10
N MET A 120 -11.57 -10.81 -6.57
CA MET A 120 -12.53 -10.10 -5.73
C MET A 120 -13.85 -10.84 -5.73
N LYS A 121 -14.38 -11.17 -4.54
CA LYS A 121 -15.65 -11.89 -4.41
C LYS A 121 -16.47 -11.37 -3.24
N ILE A 122 -17.78 -11.24 -3.43
CA ILE A 122 -18.71 -11.11 -2.31
C ILE A 122 -18.81 -12.49 -1.64
N VAL A 123 -18.44 -12.57 -0.36
CA VAL A 123 -18.41 -13.84 0.39
C VAL A 123 -19.49 -13.93 1.45
N GLY A 124 -20.24 -12.85 1.69
CA GLY A 124 -21.37 -12.88 2.61
C GLY A 124 -21.86 -11.51 3.04
N LYS A 125 -22.62 -11.50 4.13
CA LYS A 125 -23.13 -10.31 4.80
C LYS A 125 -22.73 -10.38 6.27
N SER A 126 -22.58 -9.23 6.93
CA SER A 126 -22.31 -9.19 8.37
C SER A 126 -22.88 -7.93 9.01
N ARG A 127 -22.66 -7.77 10.32
CA ARG A 127 -23.01 -6.57 11.06
C ARG A 127 -21.78 -6.04 11.81
N VAL A 128 -21.43 -4.77 11.64
CA VAL A 128 -20.28 -4.12 12.28
C VAL A 128 -20.71 -2.74 12.78
N ALA A 129 -20.30 -2.35 14.01
CA ALA A 129 -20.71 -1.09 14.64
C ALA A 129 -22.23 -0.84 14.62
N GLY A 130 -23.02 -1.91 14.67
CA GLY A 130 -24.48 -1.85 14.60
C GLY A 130 -25.09 -1.80 13.19
N ARG A 131 -24.27 -1.68 12.14
CA ARG A 131 -24.67 -1.43 10.75
C ARG A 131 -24.55 -2.67 9.87
N GLN A 132 -25.43 -2.81 8.87
CA GLN A 132 -25.42 -3.95 7.94
C GLN A 132 -24.32 -3.77 6.90
N THR A 133 -23.59 -4.84 6.62
CA THR A 133 -22.43 -4.82 5.73
C THR A 133 -22.44 -5.96 4.74
N THR A 134 -21.79 -5.76 3.60
CA THR A 134 -21.41 -6.78 2.62
C THR A 134 -19.94 -7.12 2.80
N ILE A 135 -19.62 -8.42 2.79
CA ILE A 135 -18.25 -8.90 2.93
C ILE A 135 -17.65 -9.13 1.54
N VAL A 136 -16.56 -8.44 1.25
CA VAL A 136 -15.78 -8.59 0.02
C VAL A 136 -14.41 -9.17 0.36
N ALA A 137 -14.09 -10.34 -0.18
CA ALA A 137 -12.77 -10.95 -0.06
C ALA A 137 -11.91 -10.57 -1.28
N LEU A 138 -10.67 -10.14 -1.01
CA LEU A 138 -9.61 -9.92 -2.00
C LEU A 138 -8.56 -11.03 -1.80
N SER A 139 -8.67 -12.09 -2.60
CA SER A 139 -7.76 -13.24 -2.55
C SER A 139 -6.60 -13.04 -3.52
N PRO A 140 -5.34 -13.12 -3.07
CA PRO A 140 -4.18 -13.04 -3.95
C PRO A 140 -4.19 -14.13 -5.03
N LYS A 141 -3.79 -13.78 -6.26
CA LYS A 141 -3.58 -14.73 -7.36
C LYS A 141 -2.20 -15.41 -7.31
N ASP A 142 -1.33 -14.94 -6.41
CA ASP A 142 0.01 -15.45 -6.16
C ASP A 142 0.30 -15.52 -4.66
N GLN A 143 1.38 -16.19 -4.27
CA GLN A 143 1.84 -16.29 -2.89
C GLN A 143 2.68 -15.07 -2.44
N HIS A 144 2.65 -13.96 -3.16
CA HIS A 144 3.58 -12.86 -2.90
C HIS A 144 2.99 -11.70 -2.10
N ARG A 145 1.73 -11.82 -1.71
CA ARG A 145 0.97 -10.79 -1.01
C ARG A 145 -0.08 -11.42 -0.09
N TYR A 146 -0.54 -10.65 0.89
CA TYR A 146 -1.58 -11.07 1.83
C TYR A 146 -2.98 -10.87 1.25
N GLY A 147 -3.94 -11.66 1.75
CA GLY A 147 -5.36 -11.50 1.42
C GLY A 147 -6.06 -10.53 2.36
N LEU A 148 -7.16 -9.93 1.90
CA LEU A 148 -7.98 -9.03 2.71
C LEU A 148 -9.44 -9.49 2.73
N GLU A 149 -10.09 -9.33 3.87
CA GLU A 149 -11.55 -9.38 4.02
C GLU A 149 -12.06 -8.00 4.42
N LEU A 150 -12.94 -7.41 3.61
CA LEU A 150 -13.46 -6.06 3.78
C LEU A 150 -14.96 -6.11 4.06
N HIS A 151 -15.41 -5.42 5.10
CA HIS A 151 -16.82 -5.31 5.46
C HIS A 151 -17.29 -3.90 5.14
N LEU A 152 -18.05 -3.77 4.06
CA LEU A 152 -18.49 -2.50 3.52
C LEU A 152 -19.92 -2.21 3.97
N ASP A 153 -20.13 -1.04 4.56
CA ASP A 153 -21.45 -0.55 4.98
C ASP A 153 -22.42 -0.50 3.80
N ASN A 154 -23.58 -1.14 3.91
CA ASN A 154 -24.51 -1.22 2.78
C ASN A 154 -25.11 0.16 2.43
N GLU A 155 -25.31 1.00 3.46
CA GLU A 155 -25.92 2.33 3.31
C GLU A 155 -24.95 3.32 2.66
N THR A 156 -23.72 3.41 3.17
CA THR A 156 -22.74 4.43 2.72
C THR A 156 -21.70 3.88 1.74
N GLY A 157 -21.27 2.63 1.91
CA GLY A 157 -20.11 2.04 1.23
C GLY A 157 -18.81 2.15 2.02
N LEU A 158 -18.82 2.75 3.22
CA LEU A 158 -17.64 2.88 4.07
C LEU A 158 -17.11 1.53 4.55
N LEU A 159 -15.79 1.42 4.68
CA LEU A 159 -15.14 0.24 5.25
C LEU A 159 -15.29 0.22 6.78
N LEU A 160 -16.12 -0.70 7.30
CA LEU A 160 -16.35 -0.82 8.74
C LEU A 160 -15.39 -1.80 9.43
N LYS A 161 -14.90 -2.80 8.70
CA LYS A 161 -13.93 -3.77 9.22
C LYS A 161 -13.04 -4.26 8.09
N SER A 162 -11.74 -4.36 8.35
CA SER A 162 -10.74 -4.95 7.46
C SER A 162 -9.93 -5.97 8.23
N LEU A 163 -9.80 -7.16 7.66
CA LEU A 163 -8.96 -8.23 8.17
C LEU A 163 -7.85 -8.51 7.17
N LEU A 164 -6.59 -8.42 7.61
CA LEU A 164 -5.46 -8.86 6.81
C LEU A 164 -5.14 -10.32 7.15
N LEU A 165 -5.07 -11.16 6.12
CA LEU A 165 -4.95 -12.59 6.24
C LEU A 165 -3.65 -13.09 5.62
N SER A 166 -2.94 -13.96 6.34
CA SER A 166 -1.77 -14.66 5.80
C SER A 166 -2.16 -15.63 4.68
N GLU A 167 -1.16 -16.18 3.97
CA GLU A 167 -1.36 -17.24 2.98
C GLU A 167 -2.09 -18.48 3.54
N LYS A 168 -2.01 -18.69 4.86
CA LYS A 168 -2.67 -19.79 5.58
C LYS A 168 -4.04 -19.39 6.14
N GLY A 169 -4.54 -18.20 5.83
CA GLY A 169 -5.78 -17.64 6.37
C GLY A 169 -5.70 -17.19 7.83
N GLN A 170 -4.50 -17.04 8.39
CA GLN A 170 -4.33 -16.56 9.76
C GLN A 170 -4.49 -15.04 9.81
N LEU A 171 -5.20 -14.53 10.82
CA LEU A 171 -5.37 -13.11 11.04
C LEU A 171 -4.05 -12.45 11.44
N LEU A 172 -3.58 -11.51 10.64
CA LEU A 172 -2.35 -10.73 10.88
C LEU A 172 -2.65 -9.35 11.47
N GLU A 173 -3.75 -8.75 11.03
CA GLU A 173 -4.18 -7.42 11.41
C GLU A 173 -5.71 -7.34 11.35
N ARG A 174 -6.29 -6.61 12.30
CA ARG A 174 -7.70 -6.21 12.29
C ARG A 174 -7.81 -4.71 12.48
N PHE A 175 -8.55 -4.09 11.58
CA PHE A 175 -9.16 -2.78 11.76
C PHE A 175 -10.68 -2.98 11.90
N GLN A 176 -11.31 -2.35 12.89
CA GLN A 176 -12.76 -2.45 13.07
C GLN A 176 -13.36 -1.25 13.78
N PHE A 177 -14.36 -0.61 13.17
CA PHE A 177 -15.18 0.38 13.87
C PHE A 177 -16.01 -0.26 14.99
N THR A 178 -15.99 0.37 16.16
CA THR A 178 -16.88 0.07 17.28
C THR A 178 -18.10 0.97 17.28
N ASP A 179 -17.96 2.19 16.78
CA ASP A 179 -19.01 3.19 16.63
C ASP A 179 -18.75 4.06 15.38
N LEU A 180 -19.80 4.44 14.66
CA LEU A 180 -19.71 5.28 13.46
C LEU A 180 -20.96 6.16 13.32
N ASP A 181 -20.74 7.46 13.26
CA ASP A 181 -21.74 8.48 13.00
C ASP A 181 -21.45 9.19 11.67
N THR A 182 -22.37 9.03 10.74
CA THR A 182 -22.32 9.60 9.39
C THR A 182 -23.33 10.72 9.18
N ALA A 183 -24.11 11.07 10.21
CA ALA A 183 -25.21 12.03 10.12
C ALA A 183 -24.86 13.39 10.72
N SER A 184 -24.03 13.41 11.76
CA SER A 184 -23.65 14.66 12.42
C SER A 184 -22.74 15.54 11.54
N VAL A 185 -23.02 16.84 11.54
CA VAL A 185 -22.13 17.84 10.93
C VAL A 185 -20.94 18.08 11.84
N LEU A 186 -19.73 17.92 11.29
CA LEU A 186 -18.49 18.11 12.02
C LEU A 186 -18.10 19.59 12.07
N SER A 187 -18.13 20.15 13.28
CA SER A 187 -17.70 21.52 13.54
C SER A 187 -16.19 21.70 13.38
N ASP A 188 -15.73 22.93 13.18
CA ASP A 188 -14.28 23.22 13.12
C ASP A 188 -13.57 22.87 14.44
N GLN A 189 -14.28 22.90 15.57
CA GLN A 189 -13.67 22.63 16.87
C GLN A 189 -13.18 21.18 17.00
N VAL A 190 -13.89 20.21 16.45
CA VAL A 190 -13.47 18.80 16.55
C VAL A 190 -12.26 18.49 15.67
N LEU A 191 -11.96 19.35 14.68
CA LEU A 191 -10.81 19.23 13.79
C LEU A 191 -9.61 20.07 14.21
N LYS A 192 -9.73 20.86 15.29
CA LYS A 192 -8.57 21.55 15.87
C LYS A 192 -7.66 20.53 16.56
N ALA A 193 -6.43 20.41 16.08
CA ALA A 193 -5.41 19.60 16.70
C ALA A 193 -5.06 20.09 18.12
N SER A 194 -4.59 19.20 18.98
CA SER A 194 -4.09 19.56 20.30
C SER A 194 -2.76 20.31 20.21
N ALA A 195 -2.37 20.95 21.32
CA ALA A 195 -1.06 21.63 21.43
C ALA A 195 0.14 20.67 21.30
N GLU A 196 -0.08 19.35 21.48
CA GLU A 196 0.96 18.33 21.35
C GLU A 196 1.23 17.95 19.89
N CYS A 197 0.32 18.30 18.97
CA CYS A 197 0.46 18.02 17.55
C CYS A 197 1.44 19.01 16.90
N LYS A 198 2.68 18.57 16.70
CA LYS A 198 3.73 19.41 16.13
C LYS A 198 3.65 19.45 14.60
N PRO A 199 3.89 20.62 13.98
CA PRO A 199 3.77 20.75 12.54
C PRO A 199 4.82 19.90 11.80
N VAL A 200 4.39 19.24 10.72
CA VAL A 200 5.28 18.48 9.84
C VAL A 200 5.75 19.37 8.71
N ALA A 201 7.07 19.52 8.56
CA ALA A 201 7.64 20.24 7.43
C ALA A 201 7.42 19.44 6.13
N VAL A 202 6.88 20.10 5.10
CA VAL A 202 6.93 19.56 3.74
C VAL A 202 8.39 19.52 3.30
N VAL A 203 8.91 18.34 2.99
CA VAL A 203 10.21 18.23 2.31
C VAL A 203 10.02 18.81 0.92
N LYS A 204 10.36 20.09 0.73
CA LYS A 204 10.33 20.74 -0.59
C LYS A 204 11.16 19.87 -1.53
N ALA A 205 10.51 19.32 -2.57
CA ALA A 205 11.26 18.82 -3.71
C ALA A 205 12.16 19.96 -4.20
N LYS A 206 13.47 19.70 -4.27
CA LYS A 206 14.41 20.65 -4.85
C LYS A 206 13.91 20.99 -6.27
N PRO A 207 13.85 22.27 -6.68
CA PRO A 207 13.22 22.65 -7.94
C PRO A 207 13.89 21.95 -9.12
N GLU A 208 13.06 21.61 -10.11
CA GLU A 208 13.42 21.03 -11.41
C GLU A 208 14.78 21.51 -11.91
N VAL A 209 15.71 20.56 -12.05
CA VAL A 209 16.86 20.75 -12.93
C VAL A 209 16.37 20.46 -14.35
N SER A 210 16.55 21.44 -15.22
CA SER A 210 16.14 21.46 -16.63
C SER A 210 16.39 20.12 -17.33
N ILE A 211 15.32 19.55 -17.88
CA ILE A 211 15.35 18.38 -18.75
C ILE A 211 15.98 18.81 -20.08
N SER A 212 17.25 18.45 -20.31
CA SER A 212 17.82 18.53 -21.65
C SER A 212 17.30 17.35 -22.47
N PRO A 213 16.62 17.56 -23.61
CA PRO A 213 16.12 16.46 -24.43
C PRO A 213 17.30 15.68 -25.01
N VAL A 214 17.38 14.38 -24.70
CA VAL A 214 18.28 13.44 -25.36
C VAL A 214 17.51 12.80 -26.51
N ALA A 215 18.00 12.99 -27.73
CA ALA A 215 17.48 12.35 -28.92
C ALA A 215 17.95 10.89 -28.98
N TRP A 216 17.19 9.97 -28.38
CA TRP A 216 17.36 8.53 -28.58
C TRP A 216 16.22 8.02 -29.47
N ARG A 217 16.54 7.29 -30.56
CA ARG A 217 15.57 6.58 -31.40
C ARG A 217 15.89 5.08 -31.37
N SER A 218 14.87 4.25 -31.14
CA SER A 218 14.92 2.80 -31.36
C SER A 218 14.02 2.49 -32.55
N ASP A 219 14.56 1.81 -33.56
CA ASP A 219 13.88 1.49 -34.83
C ASP A 219 12.87 0.32 -34.73
N TRP A 220 12.52 -0.11 -33.52
CA TRP A 220 11.58 -1.20 -33.29
C TRP A 220 10.59 -0.87 -32.17
N LEU A 221 9.41 -0.38 -32.56
CA LEU A 221 8.21 -0.27 -31.71
C LEU A 221 7.01 -0.86 -32.47
N PRO A 222 6.18 -1.73 -31.85
CA PRO A 222 4.94 -2.22 -32.46
C PRO A 222 3.89 -1.10 -32.62
N PRO A 223 2.92 -1.24 -33.55
CA PRO A 223 1.82 -0.28 -33.69
C PRO A 223 1.02 -0.18 -32.38
N GLY A 224 0.91 1.03 -31.81
CA GLY A 224 0.13 1.33 -30.60
C GLY A 224 0.93 1.81 -29.38
N PHE A 225 2.25 1.99 -29.50
CA PHE A 225 3.09 2.57 -28.45
C PHE A 225 3.45 4.02 -28.76
N GLU A 226 2.98 4.99 -27.96
CA GLU A 226 3.44 6.38 -28.00
C GLU A 226 4.45 6.65 -26.87
N LEU A 227 5.61 7.17 -27.23
CA LEU A 227 6.70 7.49 -26.29
C LEU A 227 6.39 8.82 -25.58
N SER A 228 5.84 8.77 -24.36
CA SER A 228 5.39 9.98 -23.65
C SER A 228 6.52 10.79 -22.99
N SER A 229 7.69 10.20 -22.75
CA SER A 229 8.94 10.94 -22.43
C SER A 229 10.16 10.02 -22.43
N SER A 230 11.29 10.52 -22.94
CA SER A 230 12.62 9.92 -22.74
C SER A 230 13.53 10.93 -22.07
N GLY A 231 13.68 10.79 -20.74
CA GLY A 231 14.68 11.50 -19.95
C GLY A 231 15.36 10.51 -19.02
N VAL A 232 16.65 10.21 -19.25
CA VAL A 232 17.44 9.44 -18.28
C VAL A 232 17.83 10.39 -17.15
N ARG A 233 17.13 10.28 -16.01
CA ARG A 233 17.51 10.95 -14.77
C ARG A 233 18.53 10.08 -14.06
N LYS A 234 19.76 10.54 -13.85
CA LYS A 234 20.67 9.94 -12.86
C LYS A 234 20.31 10.49 -11.48
N ASP A 235 19.29 9.95 -10.84
CA ASP A 235 19.14 10.06 -9.39
C ASP A 235 20.15 9.08 -8.76
N PRO A 236 21.01 9.47 -7.80
CA PRO A 236 21.87 8.52 -7.10
C PRO A 236 21.09 7.34 -6.48
N ALA A 237 19.79 7.52 -6.15
CA ALA A 237 18.94 6.41 -5.74
C ALA A 237 18.53 5.48 -6.90
N THR A 238 18.46 5.96 -8.15
CA THR A 238 18.16 5.13 -9.33
C THR A 238 19.30 4.20 -9.77
N GLN A 239 20.47 4.26 -9.11
CA GLN A 239 21.57 3.31 -9.34
C GLN A 239 21.25 1.90 -8.81
N TRP A 240 20.19 1.76 -8.02
CA TRP A 240 19.75 0.50 -7.46
C TRP A 240 18.42 0.08 -8.06
N ARG A 241 18.33 -1.18 -8.45
CA ARG A 241 17.11 -1.81 -8.97
C ARG A 241 16.96 -3.21 -8.39
N SER A 242 15.75 -3.75 -8.49
CA SER A 242 15.52 -5.17 -8.24
C SER A 242 15.42 -5.91 -9.57
N ASP A 243 16.17 -7.00 -9.72
CA ASP A 243 16.04 -7.91 -10.88
C ASP A 243 14.75 -8.74 -10.81
N TRP A 244 14.11 -8.81 -9.64
CA TRP A 244 12.84 -9.49 -9.45
C TRP A 244 11.92 -8.69 -8.54
N LEU A 245 10.66 -8.56 -8.96
CA LEU A 245 9.57 -8.03 -8.16
C LEU A 245 8.37 -8.96 -8.32
N PRO A 246 7.50 -9.07 -7.30
CA PRO A 246 6.21 -9.68 -7.51
C PRO A 246 5.44 -8.93 -8.62
N PRO A 247 4.67 -9.63 -9.47
CA PRO A 247 3.92 -8.99 -10.54
C PRO A 247 3.05 -7.82 -10.03
N GLY A 248 3.05 -6.68 -10.74
CA GLY A 248 2.24 -5.52 -10.39
C GLY A 248 2.84 -4.54 -9.39
N PHE A 249 3.93 -4.90 -8.70
CA PHE A 249 4.66 -3.96 -7.86
C PHE A 249 5.51 -3.01 -8.70
N GLU A 250 5.35 -1.71 -8.48
CA GLU A 250 6.08 -0.65 -9.18
C GLU A 250 6.75 0.30 -8.19
N LEU A 251 7.87 0.90 -8.62
CA LEU A 251 8.57 1.90 -7.83
C LEU A 251 7.72 3.19 -7.75
N SER A 252 7.29 3.53 -6.55
CA SER A 252 6.49 4.74 -6.28
C SER A 252 7.34 5.93 -5.84
N SER A 253 8.46 5.70 -5.15
CA SER A 253 9.37 6.76 -4.71
C SER A 253 10.78 6.22 -4.47
N SER A 254 11.78 6.98 -4.88
CA SER A 254 13.18 6.79 -4.52
C SER A 254 13.72 8.01 -3.75
N GLY A 255 14.78 7.83 -2.99
CA GLY A 255 15.54 8.93 -2.42
C GLY A 255 16.75 8.45 -1.63
N VAL A 256 17.68 9.37 -1.37
CA VAL A 256 18.83 9.12 -0.49
C VAL A 256 18.70 10.00 0.74
N ARG A 257 18.79 9.42 1.92
CA ARG A 257 18.84 10.14 3.20
C ARG A 257 20.19 9.92 3.84
N LYS A 258 20.80 11.00 4.34
CA LYS A 258 21.98 10.89 5.20
C LYS A 258 21.52 10.75 6.65
N ASP A 259 22.00 9.73 7.35
CA ASP A 259 21.81 9.60 8.78
C ASP A 259 22.62 10.69 9.49
N PRO A 260 21.98 11.59 10.28
CA PRO A 260 22.68 12.63 11.01
C PRO A 260 23.72 12.11 12.00
N ALA A 261 23.46 10.95 12.63
CA ALA A 261 24.30 10.38 13.67
C ALA A 261 25.50 9.63 13.09
N THR A 262 25.28 8.76 12.11
CA THR A 262 26.34 7.90 11.54
C THR A 262 27.00 8.49 10.30
N GLN A 263 26.45 9.59 9.77
CA GLN A 263 26.82 10.21 8.49
C GLN A 263 26.79 9.24 7.30
N SER A 264 26.17 8.06 7.45
CA SER A 264 25.98 7.10 6.38
C SER A 264 24.88 7.60 5.44
N SER A 265 25.01 7.26 4.16
CA SER A 265 23.93 7.49 3.19
C SER A 265 23.11 6.22 3.08
N VAL A 266 21.80 6.35 3.24
CA VAL A 266 20.82 5.28 3.11
C VAL A 266 19.96 5.57 1.90
N THR A 267 20.02 4.69 0.90
CA THR A 267 19.11 4.73 -0.24
C THR A 267 17.80 4.07 0.14
N ARG A 268 16.67 4.71 -0.18
CA ARG A 268 15.32 4.22 0.05
C ARG A 268 14.57 4.10 -1.26
N LEU A 269 14.01 2.92 -1.52
CA LEU A 269 13.12 2.64 -2.64
C LEU A 269 11.78 2.17 -2.09
N MET A 270 10.66 2.72 -2.53
CA MET A 270 9.31 2.33 -2.12
C MET A 270 8.56 1.72 -3.28
N TYR A 271 7.96 0.55 -3.07
CA TYR A 271 7.21 -0.18 -4.07
C TYR A 271 5.78 -0.42 -3.59
N GLY A 272 4.85 -0.54 -4.54
CA GLY A 272 3.48 -0.94 -4.23
C GLY A 272 2.76 -1.49 -5.45
N ASP A 273 1.74 -2.31 -5.20
CA ASP A 273 0.88 -2.92 -6.23
C ASP A 273 -0.50 -2.26 -6.36
N GLY A 274 -0.76 -1.24 -5.53
CA GLY A 274 -2.06 -0.58 -5.37
C GLY A 274 -2.70 -0.86 -4.00
N LEU A 275 -2.32 -1.96 -3.35
CA LEU A 275 -2.81 -2.37 -2.03
C LEU A 275 -1.65 -2.52 -1.04
N ALA A 276 -0.80 -3.51 -1.26
CA ALA A 276 0.38 -3.80 -0.45
C ALA A 276 1.55 -2.89 -0.81
N ARG A 277 2.40 -2.61 0.19
CA ARG A 277 3.59 -1.77 0.03
C ARG A 277 4.79 -2.38 0.75
N PHE A 278 5.97 -2.13 0.22
CA PHE A 278 7.22 -2.37 0.91
C PHE A 278 8.26 -1.31 0.57
N SER A 279 9.23 -1.13 1.46
CA SER A 279 10.39 -0.28 1.28
C SER A 279 11.65 -1.12 1.28
N VAL A 280 12.61 -0.76 0.42
CA VAL A 280 13.96 -1.30 0.40
C VAL A 280 14.90 -0.20 0.86
N PHE A 281 15.71 -0.50 1.87
CA PHE A 281 16.76 0.35 2.41
C PHE A 281 18.11 -0.26 2.08
N ILE A 282 19.03 0.54 1.58
CA ILE A 282 20.36 0.09 1.17
C ILE A 282 21.39 1.01 1.80
N GLU A 283 22.30 0.43 2.58
CA GLU A 283 23.35 1.15 3.30
C GLU A 283 24.68 0.39 3.23
N ALA A 284 25.81 1.11 3.26
CA ALA A 284 27.12 0.48 3.28
C ALA A 284 27.42 -0.13 4.67
N VAL A 285 27.93 -1.36 4.69
CA VAL A 285 28.30 -2.04 5.94
C VAL A 285 29.63 -1.48 6.45
N LYS A 286 29.63 -0.92 7.68
CA LYS A 286 30.85 -0.51 8.38
C LYS A 286 31.14 -1.50 9.51
N GLY A 287 32.21 -2.29 9.37
CA GLY A 287 32.65 -3.26 10.40
C GLY A 287 32.16 -4.70 10.20
N SER A 288 32.36 -5.56 11.20
CA SER A 288 32.26 -7.03 11.08
C SER A 288 30.96 -7.66 11.61
N SER A 289 29.96 -6.87 12.03
CA SER A 289 28.78 -7.40 12.72
C SER A 289 27.44 -6.82 12.24
N SER A 290 27.17 -6.92 10.94
CA SER A 290 25.79 -6.78 10.45
C SER A 290 25.27 -8.19 10.13
N SER A 291 24.54 -8.78 11.07
CA SER A 291 23.91 -10.09 10.89
C SER A 291 22.67 -9.95 10.01
N ASP A 292 22.38 -10.97 9.19
CA ASP A 292 21.08 -11.08 8.54
C ASP A 292 19.97 -11.01 9.61
N ILE A 293 18.94 -10.19 9.35
CA ILE A 293 17.79 -10.03 10.23
C ILE A 293 16.59 -10.65 9.54
N ARG A 294 15.80 -11.38 10.30
CA ARG A 294 14.49 -11.88 9.87
C ARG A 294 13.51 -11.72 11.03
N THR A 295 12.68 -10.69 10.96
CA THR A 295 11.69 -10.40 11.99
C THR A 295 10.35 -10.05 11.37
N GLN A 296 9.27 -10.26 12.12
CA GLN A 296 7.91 -9.96 11.70
C GLN A 296 7.15 -9.34 12.86
N LEU A 297 6.53 -8.19 12.61
CA LEU A 297 5.69 -7.48 13.55
C LEU A 297 4.27 -7.35 12.96
N GLY A 298 3.39 -8.27 13.36
CA GLY A 298 2.05 -8.38 12.78
C GLY A 298 2.12 -8.62 11.25
N PRO A 299 1.57 -7.72 10.43
CA PRO A 299 1.63 -7.86 8.97
C PRO A 299 2.99 -7.46 8.37
N THR A 300 3.83 -6.73 9.11
CA THR A 300 5.06 -6.14 8.58
C THR A 300 6.23 -7.09 8.74
N ALA A 301 6.74 -7.63 7.64
CA ALA A 301 8.00 -8.36 7.60
C ALA A 301 9.17 -7.39 7.46
N ALA A 302 10.28 -7.67 8.14
CA ALA A 302 11.55 -6.99 7.97
C ALA A 302 12.67 -8.02 7.77
N VAL A 303 13.35 -7.92 6.64
CA VAL A 303 14.43 -8.81 6.23
C VAL A 303 15.65 -8.02 5.85
N SER A 304 16.79 -8.29 6.49
CA SER A 304 18.08 -7.71 6.14
C SER A 304 19.00 -8.79 5.58
N ARG A 305 19.59 -8.54 4.41
CA ARG A 305 20.58 -9.40 3.75
C ARG A 305 21.80 -8.61 3.35
N ARG A 306 22.98 -9.13 3.66
CA ARG A 306 24.24 -8.58 3.13
C ARG A 306 24.42 -8.95 1.66
N LEU A 307 24.75 -7.96 0.84
CA LEU A 307 25.06 -8.08 -0.58
C LEU A 307 26.49 -7.57 -0.83
N THR A 308 27.35 -8.41 -1.38
CA THR A 308 28.68 -8.00 -1.82
C THR A 308 28.61 -7.37 -3.21
N THR A 309 29.08 -6.13 -3.32
CA THR A 309 29.13 -5.39 -4.59
C THR A 309 30.57 -4.98 -4.92
N PRO A 310 30.87 -4.56 -6.17
CA PRO A 310 32.18 -4.02 -6.51
C PRO A 310 32.60 -2.80 -5.67
N GLN A 311 31.63 -2.06 -5.12
CA GLN A 311 31.83 -0.85 -4.32
C GLN A 311 32.01 -1.16 -2.82
N GLY A 312 31.90 -2.44 -2.44
CA GLY A 312 31.94 -2.91 -1.06
C GLY A 312 30.68 -3.67 -0.65
N ASP A 313 30.64 -4.09 0.61
CA ASP A 313 29.48 -4.78 1.16
C ASP A 313 28.37 -3.80 1.54
N MET A 314 27.17 -4.11 1.08
CA MET A 314 25.96 -3.35 1.30
C MET A 314 24.98 -4.19 2.13
N MET A 315 24.25 -3.55 3.04
CA MET A 315 23.12 -4.17 3.72
C MET A 315 21.84 -3.75 3.02
N VAL A 316 21.06 -4.74 2.59
CA VAL A 316 19.75 -4.55 1.97
C VAL A 316 18.69 -4.95 2.97
N THR A 317 17.89 -3.99 3.41
CA THR A 317 16.78 -4.22 4.35
C THR A 317 15.44 -3.98 3.65
N VAL A 318 14.61 -5.00 3.55
CA VAL A 318 13.25 -4.92 3.02
C VAL A 318 12.27 -4.89 4.19
N VAL A 319 11.41 -3.88 4.24
CA VAL A 319 10.35 -3.75 5.26
C VAL A 319 9.01 -3.53 4.58
N GLY A 320 8.00 -4.36 4.87
CA GLY A 320 6.68 -4.15 4.27
C GLY A 320 5.63 -5.19 4.63
N GLU A 321 4.42 -4.93 4.16
CA GLU A 321 3.21 -5.75 4.37
C GLU A 321 3.14 -6.87 3.32
N VAL A 322 4.19 -7.68 3.24
CA VAL A 322 4.32 -8.81 2.32
C VAL A 322 4.77 -10.07 3.07
N PRO A 323 4.47 -11.28 2.54
CA PRO A 323 4.99 -12.52 3.10
C PRO A 323 6.51 -12.49 3.26
N MET A 324 6.99 -13.17 4.30
CA MET A 324 8.41 -13.24 4.64
C MET A 324 9.29 -13.72 3.47
N GLY A 325 8.84 -14.77 2.76
CA GLY A 325 9.57 -15.29 1.60
C GLY A 325 9.66 -14.29 0.44
N THR A 326 8.66 -13.42 0.28
CA THR A 326 8.67 -12.33 -0.70
C THR A 326 9.72 -11.28 -0.34
N ALA A 327 9.74 -10.84 0.92
CA ALA A 327 10.74 -9.88 1.41
C ALA A 327 12.17 -10.42 1.27
N GLU A 328 12.40 -11.69 1.59
CA GLU A 328 13.68 -12.38 1.39
C GLU A 328 14.10 -12.40 -0.08
N ARG A 329 13.19 -12.77 -0.98
CA ARG A 329 13.50 -12.83 -2.41
C ARG A 329 13.79 -11.45 -2.99
N ILE A 330 13.07 -10.41 -2.57
CA ILE A 330 13.35 -9.02 -2.98
C ILE A 330 14.74 -8.62 -2.51
N ALA A 331 15.09 -8.85 -1.24
CA ALA A 331 16.39 -8.47 -0.69
C ALA A 331 17.56 -9.09 -1.49
N LEU A 332 17.43 -10.36 -1.86
CA LEU A 332 18.42 -11.09 -2.66
C LEU A 332 18.46 -10.69 -4.16
N SER A 333 17.43 -9.98 -4.63
CA SER A 333 17.29 -9.57 -6.04
C SER A 333 17.76 -8.14 -6.31
N MET A 334 18.17 -7.41 -5.26
CA MET A 334 18.69 -6.06 -5.43
C MET A 334 20.07 -6.07 -6.10
N ARG A 335 20.26 -5.15 -7.04
CA ARG A 335 21.52 -4.92 -7.76
C ARG A 335 21.83 -3.44 -7.84
N SER A 336 23.12 -3.14 -7.85
CA SER A 336 23.63 -1.86 -8.33
C SER A 336 23.87 -1.95 -9.84
N ASP A 337 23.65 -0.85 -10.56
CA ASP A 337 23.90 -0.74 -12.02
C ASP A 337 25.36 -1.03 -12.41
N ASP A 338 26.30 -1.01 -11.47
CA ASP A 338 27.70 -1.38 -11.68
C ASP A 338 27.96 -2.90 -11.62
N THR A 339 26.91 -3.72 -11.43
CA THR A 339 27.03 -5.18 -11.42
C THR A 339 26.91 -5.70 -12.87
N PRO A 340 27.97 -6.27 -13.49
CA PRO A 340 27.86 -6.82 -14.83
C PRO A 340 26.82 -7.95 -14.84
N ALA A 341 25.93 -7.92 -15.83
CA ALA A 341 25.00 -9.02 -16.05
C ALA A 341 25.80 -10.32 -16.20
N LYS A 342 25.50 -11.34 -15.39
CA LYS A 342 26.01 -12.69 -15.64
C LYS A 342 25.44 -13.13 -16.99
N GLN A 343 26.31 -13.30 -17.97
CA GLN A 343 26.03 -13.96 -19.25
C GLN A 343 25.64 -15.41 -19.03
#